data_AF-A0A8T6LJF6-F1
#
_entry.id   AF-A0A8T6LJF6-F1
#
_cell.length_a   1.000
_cell.length_b   1.000
_cell.length_c   1.000
_cell.angle_alpha   90.00
_cell.angle_beta   90.00
_cell.angle_gamma   90.00
#
_symmetry.space_group_name_H-M   'P 1'
#
loop_
_entity.id
_entity.type
_entity.pdbx_description
1 polymer ?
#
loop_
_entity_poly.entity_id
_entity_poly.type
_entity_poly.pdbx_seq_one_letter_code
_entity_poly.pdbx_strand_id
1 'polypeptide(L)'
;MTMTAHSIDSAQAAEQDEIEAIKAFIHHTAEVWNTQDFRKVLDLWDQDEEVPFYLAEEQERWFLGWEPLRAYLAPPLPNPVLEALREEMYDISVKFIADDLAIAVWYMHFEMKMRGRSALGEEIRMSAVLRKKPEGWRFIHWAESPLTPTAYIDKLREKEVDYEKFTPLLERGRAVREAWTAEAAEQAARE
;
A
#
# COMPACT_ATOMS: atom_id res chain seq x y z
N MET A 1 33.86 18.50 2.89
CA MET A 1 33.46 18.53 4.31
C MET A 1 33.28 17.08 4.72
N THR A 2 34.24 16.50 5.42
CA THR A 2 34.28 15.05 5.69
C THR A 2 33.48 14.76 6.96
N MET A 3 32.28 14.20 6.83
CA MET A 3 31.55 13.69 7.99
C MET A 3 32.30 12.47 8.55
N THR A 4 32.46 12.42 9.87
CA THR A 4 33.15 11.32 10.56
C THR A 4 32.19 10.12 10.70
N ALA A 5 32.74 8.91 10.84
CA ALA A 5 31.94 7.67 10.93
C ALA A 5 30.86 7.71 12.04
N HIS A 6 31.13 8.40 13.14
CA HIS A 6 30.16 8.56 14.24
C HIS A 6 28.95 9.44 13.86
N SER A 7 29.14 10.47 13.02
CA SER A 7 28.07 11.33 12.55
C SER A 7 27.16 10.64 11.51
N ILE A 8 27.72 9.70 10.74
CA ILE A 8 26.97 8.87 9.80
C ILE A 8 26.05 7.91 10.56
N ASP A 9 26.58 7.25 11.59
CA ASP A 9 25.84 6.30 12.43
C ASP A 9 24.67 6.99 13.17
N SER A 10 24.88 8.21 13.69
CA SER A 10 23.81 8.98 14.33
C SER A 10 22.73 9.47 13.38
N ALA A 11 23.10 9.83 12.14
CA ALA A 11 22.14 10.28 11.14
C ALA A 11 21.27 9.12 10.63
N GLN A 12 21.90 7.96 10.40
CA GLN A 12 21.18 6.74 10.02
C GLN A 12 20.23 6.26 11.11
N ALA A 13 20.64 6.34 12.39
CA ALA A 13 19.77 6.02 13.51
C ALA A 13 18.55 6.96 13.59
N ALA A 14 18.76 8.27 13.46
CA ALA A 14 17.67 9.25 13.47
C ALA A 14 16.69 9.06 12.29
N GLU A 15 17.20 8.77 11.10
CA GLU A 15 16.37 8.44 9.93
C GLU A 15 15.54 7.16 10.18
N GLN A 16 16.15 6.14 10.76
CA GLN A 16 15.47 4.90 11.11
C GLN A 16 14.36 5.12 12.14
N ASP A 17 14.58 5.95 13.16
CA ASP A 17 13.56 6.30 14.15
C ASP A 17 12.35 6.98 13.50
N GLU A 18 12.57 7.86 12.52
CA GLU A 18 11.49 8.51 11.77
C GLU A 18 10.74 7.54 10.86
N ILE A 19 11.44 6.57 10.25
CA ILE A 19 10.80 5.48 9.49
C ILE A 19 9.87 4.68 10.40
N GLU A 20 10.33 4.30 11.59
CA GLU A 20 9.50 3.57 12.55
C GLU A 20 8.32 4.41 13.07
N ALA A 21 8.50 5.73 13.24
CA ALA A 21 7.42 6.64 13.59
C ALA A 21 6.34 6.71 12.49
N ILE A 22 6.73 6.74 11.22
CA ILE A 22 5.79 6.71 10.08
C ILE A 22 5.06 5.36 10.02
N LYS A 23 5.77 4.24 10.23
CA LYS A 23 5.13 2.91 10.28
C LYS A 23 4.10 2.82 11.40
N ALA A 24 4.46 3.29 12.59
CA ALA A 24 3.54 3.34 13.73
C ALA A 24 2.31 4.21 13.43
N PHE A 25 2.50 5.36 12.77
CA PHE A 25 1.40 6.22 12.34
C PHE A 25 0.46 5.54 11.32
N ILE A 26 1.01 4.79 10.36
CA ILE A 26 0.21 4.03 9.39
C ILE A 26 -0.57 2.90 10.07
N HIS A 27 0.05 2.16 11.01
CA HIS A 27 -0.69 1.17 11.81
C HIS A 27 -1.80 1.83 12.65
N HIS A 28 -1.52 2.97 13.29
CA HIS A 28 -2.53 3.73 14.01
C HIS A 28 -3.67 4.20 13.09
N THR A 29 -3.37 4.53 11.83
CA THR A 29 -4.39 4.87 10.84
C THR A 29 -5.39 3.74 10.64
N ALA A 30 -4.92 2.50 10.52
CA ALA A 30 -5.80 1.32 10.46
C ALA A 30 -6.65 1.18 11.73
N GLU A 31 -6.10 1.44 12.92
CA GLU A 31 -6.87 1.44 14.17
C GLU A 31 -7.99 2.48 14.16
N VAL A 32 -7.73 3.68 13.64
CA VAL A 32 -8.72 4.75 13.53
C VAL A 32 -9.85 4.35 12.58
N TRP A 33 -9.53 3.81 11.39
CA TRP A 33 -10.53 3.25 10.46
C TRP A 33 -11.36 2.15 11.11
N ASN A 34 -10.72 1.23 11.84
CA ASN A 34 -11.35 0.12 12.53
C ASN A 34 -12.29 0.54 13.67
N THR A 35 -12.25 1.80 14.12
CA THR A 35 -13.25 2.33 15.06
C THR A 35 -14.64 2.53 14.44
N GLN A 36 -14.76 2.45 13.11
CA GLN A 36 -15.97 2.76 12.32
C GLN A 36 -16.43 4.23 12.45
N ASP A 37 -15.64 5.10 13.08
CA ASP A 37 -15.88 6.54 13.16
C ASP A 37 -14.99 7.28 12.17
N PHE A 38 -15.35 7.25 10.89
CA PHE A 38 -14.53 7.80 9.79
C PHE A 38 -14.27 9.30 9.90
N ARG A 39 -15.04 10.02 10.72
CA ARG A 39 -14.78 11.43 11.01
C ARG A 39 -13.41 11.63 11.65
N LYS A 40 -12.96 10.66 12.47
CA LYS A 40 -11.65 10.69 13.12
C LYS A 40 -10.48 10.49 12.16
N VAL A 41 -10.73 9.94 10.98
CA VAL A 41 -9.70 9.85 9.93
C VAL A 41 -9.24 11.24 9.52
N LEU A 42 -10.10 12.26 9.59
CA LEU A 42 -9.74 13.65 9.32
C LEU A 42 -8.68 14.19 10.30
N ASP A 43 -8.60 13.67 11.53
CA ASP A 43 -7.60 14.09 12.53
C ASP A 43 -6.18 13.63 12.17
N LEU A 44 -6.06 12.67 11.24
CA LEU A 44 -4.78 12.15 10.72
C LEU A 44 -4.19 13.03 9.61
N TRP A 45 -4.95 14.00 9.12
CA TRP A 45 -4.50 14.92 8.06
C TRP A 45 -3.84 16.17 8.63
N ASP A 46 -2.90 16.74 7.89
CA ASP A 46 -2.32 18.03 8.23
C ASP A 46 -3.37 19.11 7.95
N GLN A 47 -3.92 19.71 9.01
CA GLN A 47 -5.00 20.70 8.88
C GLN A 47 -4.54 21.98 8.17
N ASP A 48 -3.23 22.21 8.07
CA ASP A 48 -2.64 23.35 7.34
C ASP A 48 -2.39 23.01 5.86
N GLU A 49 -2.66 21.79 5.38
CA GLU A 49 -2.58 21.46 3.97
C GLU A 49 -3.65 22.24 3.19
N GLU A 50 -3.24 23.03 2.20
CA GLU A 50 -4.17 23.86 1.44
C GLU A 50 -5.11 23.02 0.59
N VAL A 51 -4.58 21.96 -0.04
CA VAL A 51 -5.34 21.12 -0.96
C VAL A 51 -5.00 19.64 -0.75
N PRO A 52 -5.62 18.97 0.23
CA PRO A 52 -5.43 17.53 0.41
C PRO A 52 -5.94 16.77 -0.81
N PHE A 53 -5.17 15.77 -1.24
CA PHE A 53 -5.54 14.88 -2.34
C PHE A 53 -5.90 13.51 -1.78
N TYR A 54 -7.10 13.04 -2.07
CA TYR A 54 -7.58 11.73 -1.64
C TYR A 54 -8.22 10.97 -2.80
N LEU A 55 -7.92 9.69 -2.89
CA LEU A 55 -8.59 8.75 -3.79
C LEU A 55 -8.91 7.47 -3.01
N ALA A 56 -10.21 7.25 -2.78
CA ALA A 56 -10.72 5.95 -2.36
C ALA A 56 -10.95 5.06 -3.58
N GLU A 57 -10.80 3.75 -3.41
CA GLU A 57 -10.78 2.79 -4.52
C GLU A 57 -12.06 2.77 -5.36
N GLU A 58 -13.22 3.01 -4.76
CA GLU A 58 -14.51 2.98 -5.44
C GLU A 58 -14.82 4.26 -6.22
N GLN A 59 -13.98 5.29 -6.06
CA GLN A 59 -14.20 6.60 -6.65
C GLN A 59 -13.55 6.71 -8.03
N GLU A 60 -14.33 7.16 -9.02
CA GLU A 60 -13.81 7.43 -10.38
C GLU A 60 -12.85 8.64 -10.38
N ARG A 61 -13.01 9.56 -9.43
CA ARG A 61 -12.30 10.84 -9.40
C ARG A 61 -11.68 11.11 -8.04
N TRP A 62 -10.60 11.87 -8.07
CA TRP A 62 -9.95 12.44 -6.90
C TRP A 62 -10.88 13.39 -6.13
N PHE A 63 -10.80 13.34 -4.81
CA PHE A 63 -11.19 14.45 -3.96
C PHE A 63 -10.03 15.42 -3.87
N LEU A 64 -10.22 16.59 -4.46
CA LEU A 64 -9.23 17.66 -4.45
C LEU A 64 -9.71 18.75 -3.49
N GLY A 65 -9.00 18.89 -2.38
CA GLY A 65 -9.33 19.86 -1.34
C GLY A 65 -10.23 19.31 -0.25
N TRP A 66 -10.37 20.11 0.80
CA TRP A 66 -11.01 19.68 2.04
C TRP A 66 -12.52 19.46 1.96
N GLU A 67 -13.22 20.24 1.13
CA GLU A 67 -14.68 20.15 1.03
C GLU A 67 -15.14 18.75 0.58
N PRO A 68 -14.66 18.20 -0.57
CA PRO A 68 -15.04 16.85 -0.96
C PRO A 68 -14.54 15.78 0.02
N LEU A 69 -13.34 15.93 0.57
CA LEU A 69 -12.80 14.99 1.55
C LEU A 69 -13.67 14.90 2.83
N ARG A 70 -14.06 16.05 3.38
CA ARG A 70 -14.95 16.11 4.56
C ARG A 70 -16.35 15.59 4.26
N ALA A 71 -16.90 15.91 3.09
CA ALA A 71 -18.20 15.38 2.69
C ALA A 71 -18.21 13.84 2.61
N TYR A 72 -17.08 13.24 2.23
CA TYR A 72 -16.92 11.80 2.15
C TYR A 72 -16.71 11.13 3.53
N LEU A 73 -15.74 11.61 4.33
CA LEU A 73 -15.36 10.99 5.61
C LEU A 73 -16.30 11.37 6.77
N ALA A 74 -16.92 12.54 6.70
CA ALA A 74 -17.78 13.10 7.74
C ALA A 74 -19.12 13.60 7.20
N PRO A 75 -19.90 12.75 6.48
CA PRO A 75 -21.20 13.15 5.98
C PRO A 75 -22.16 13.49 7.13
N PRO A 76 -23.18 14.35 6.90
CA PRO A 76 -24.15 14.73 7.93
C PRO A 76 -24.92 13.54 8.53
N LEU A 77 -25.07 12.46 7.75
CA LEU A 77 -25.67 11.20 8.16
C LEU A 77 -24.71 10.06 7.84
N PRO A 78 -24.59 9.05 8.71
CA PRO A 78 -23.76 7.88 8.44
C PRO A 78 -24.28 7.12 7.21
N ASN A 79 -23.38 6.45 6.50
CA ASN A 79 -23.75 5.61 5.37
C ASN A 79 -24.67 4.47 5.85
N PRO A 80 -25.95 4.42 5.43
CA PRO A 80 -26.90 3.43 5.94
C PRO A 80 -26.68 2.02 5.38
N VAL A 81 -25.80 1.87 4.38
CA VAL A 81 -25.52 0.61 3.68
C VAL A 81 -24.30 -0.10 4.25
N LEU A 82 -23.31 0.64 4.77
CA LEU A 82 -22.11 0.06 5.37
C LEU A 82 -22.42 -0.46 6.77
N GLU A 83 -22.15 -1.75 7.03
CA GLU A 83 -22.35 -2.37 8.35
C GLU A 83 -21.05 -2.53 9.11
N ALA A 84 -19.96 -2.87 8.41
CA ALA A 84 -18.62 -2.95 9.00
C ALA A 84 -17.55 -2.77 7.92
N LEU A 85 -16.44 -2.15 8.32
CA LEU A 85 -15.18 -2.05 7.59
C LEU A 85 -14.02 -2.48 8.49
N ARG A 86 -13.04 -3.22 7.97
CA ARG A 86 -11.79 -3.50 8.66
C ARG A 86 -10.61 -3.29 7.72
N GLU A 87 -9.56 -2.68 8.24
CA GLU A 87 -8.28 -2.49 7.57
C GLU A 87 -7.16 -3.11 8.39
N GLU A 88 -6.20 -3.70 7.67
CA GLU A 88 -4.92 -4.15 8.19
C GLU A 88 -3.83 -3.71 7.22
N MET A 89 -2.84 -2.96 7.69
CA MET A 89 -1.77 -2.39 6.87
C MET A 89 -0.44 -3.05 7.19
N TYR A 90 0.31 -3.46 6.16
CA TYR A 90 1.53 -4.24 6.30
C TYR A 90 2.55 -3.94 5.18
N ASP A 91 3.78 -4.45 5.34
CA ASP A 91 4.89 -4.28 4.39
C ASP A 91 5.15 -2.82 3.98
N ILE A 92 5.21 -1.96 5.00
CA ILE A 92 5.35 -0.52 4.84
C ILE A 92 6.80 -0.16 4.46
N SER A 93 6.94 0.54 3.33
CA SER A 93 8.19 1.11 2.84
C SER A 93 8.10 2.63 2.81
N VAL A 94 9.15 3.30 3.27
CA VAL A 94 9.21 4.75 3.42
C VAL A 94 10.42 5.31 2.69
N LYS A 95 10.25 6.47 2.07
CA LYS A 95 11.33 7.26 1.46
C LYS A 95 11.15 8.73 1.79
N PHE A 96 12.14 9.35 2.43
CA PHE A 96 12.17 10.79 2.63
C PHE A 96 12.42 11.53 1.31
N ILE A 97 11.71 12.62 1.10
CA ILE A 97 11.84 13.51 -0.07
C ILE A 97 12.20 14.95 0.34
N ALA A 98 12.07 15.27 1.63
CA ALA A 98 12.64 16.44 2.31
C ALA A 98 12.76 16.12 3.82
N ASP A 99 13.34 17.03 4.61
CA ASP A 99 13.52 16.85 6.06
C ASP A 99 12.19 16.63 6.81
N ASP A 100 11.10 17.18 6.29
CA ASP A 100 9.75 17.13 6.86
C ASP A 100 8.75 16.42 5.94
N LEU A 101 9.19 15.78 4.86
CA LEU A 101 8.31 15.12 3.89
C LEU A 101 8.77 13.70 3.57
N ALA A 102 7.81 12.78 3.55
CA ALA A 102 8.03 11.39 3.20
C ALA A 102 6.97 10.87 2.23
N ILE A 103 7.37 9.94 1.37
CA ILE A 103 6.47 9.07 0.62
C ILE A 103 6.45 7.72 1.33
N ALA A 104 5.27 7.20 1.61
CA ALA A 104 5.08 5.84 2.09
C ALA A 104 4.24 5.03 1.10
N VAL A 105 4.62 3.77 0.93
CA VAL A 105 3.83 2.77 0.20
C VAL A 105 3.70 1.53 1.06
N TRP A 106 2.53 0.89 1.03
CA TRP A 106 2.25 -0.30 1.82
C TRP A 106 1.14 -1.13 1.17
N TYR A 107 0.87 -2.29 1.74
CA TYR A 107 -0.28 -3.10 1.37
C TYR A 107 -1.35 -3.01 2.46
N MET A 108 -2.61 -2.99 2.03
CA MET A 108 -3.76 -2.98 2.92
C MET A 108 -4.64 -4.18 2.60
N HIS A 109 -4.86 -5.03 3.59
CA HIS A 109 -5.95 -5.98 3.57
C HIS A 109 -7.21 -5.26 4.05
N PHE A 110 -8.17 -5.13 3.14
CA PHE A 110 -9.42 -4.43 3.37
C PHE A 110 -10.57 -5.43 3.39
N GLU A 111 -11.47 -5.27 4.36
CA GLU A 111 -12.69 -6.07 4.46
C GLU A 111 -13.89 -5.15 4.64
N MET A 112 -14.97 -5.46 3.91
CA MET A 112 -16.21 -4.68 3.99
C MET A 112 -17.44 -5.57 4.03
N LYS A 113 -18.39 -5.17 4.87
CA LYS A 113 -19.74 -5.73 4.91
C LYS A 113 -20.76 -4.66 4.58
N MET A 114 -21.41 -4.81 3.43
CA MET A 114 -22.60 -4.02 3.06
C MET A 114 -23.88 -4.76 3.43
N ARG A 115 -24.92 -4.01 3.80
CA ARG A 115 -26.26 -4.54 4.07
C ARG A 115 -26.80 -5.31 2.87
N GLY A 116 -27.30 -6.51 3.13
CA GLY A 116 -27.88 -7.39 2.10
C GLY A 116 -26.86 -8.07 1.17
N ARG A 117 -25.55 -7.94 1.42
CA ARG A 117 -24.48 -8.64 0.68
C ARG A 117 -23.61 -9.47 1.62
N SER A 118 -22.91 -10.47 1.08
CA SER A 118 -21.83 -11.13 1.81
C SER A 118 -20.71 -10.15 2.12
N ALA A 119 -19.93 -10.43 3.17
CA ALA A 119 -18.66 -9.73 3.36
C ALA A 119 -17.73 -10.00 2.18
N LEU A 120 -16.94 -9.01 1.83
CA LEU A 120 -15.88 -9.11 0.82
C LEU A 120 -14.57 -8.67 1.45
N GLY A 121 -13.46 -9.13 0.88
CA GLY A 121 -12.13 -8.67 1.24
C GLY A 121 -11.22 -8.62 0.02
N GLU A 122 -10.25 -7.72 0.08
CA GLU A 122 -9.33 -7.48 -1.02
C GLU A 122 -7.96 -6.98 -0.55
N GLU A 123 -7.02 -7.01 -1.48
CA GLU A 123 -5.67 -6.50 -1.30
C GLU A 123 -5.50 -5.22 -2.10
N ILE A 124 -5.23 -4.13 -1.39
CA ILE A 124 -5.05 -2.80 -1.97
C ILE A 124 -3.59 -2.39 -1.81
N ARG A 125 -3.02 -1.79 -2.86
CA ARG A 125 -1.71 -1.13 -2.76
C ARG A 125 -1.96 0.33 -2.40
N MET A 126 -1.23 0.83 -1.42
CA MET A 126 -1.43 2.15 -0.88
C MET A 126 -0.24 3.03 -1.20
N SER A 127 -0.51 4.31 -1.42
CA SER A 127 0.51 5.35 -1.57
C SER A 127 0.06 6.61 -0.84
N ALA A 128 0.95 7.19 -0.05
CA ALA A 128 0.71 8.46 0.62
C ALA A 128 1.94 9.37 0.60
N VAL A 129 1.68 10.66 0.73
CA VAL A 129 2.67 11.67 1.09
C VAL A 129 2.33 12.17 2.49
N LEU A 130 3.32 12.20 3.35
CA LEU A 130 3.21 12.61 4.75
C LEU A 130 4.08 13.82 5.03
N ARG A 131 3.59 14.71 5.90
CA ARG A 131 4.33 15.85 6.43
C ARG A 131 4.58 15.67 7.93
N LYS A 132 5.80 15.98 8.38
CA LYS A 132 6.15 16.01 9.79
C LYS A 132 5.64 17.29 10.43
N LYS A 133 4.87 17.15 11.51
CA LYS A 133 4.39 18.26 12.35
C LYS A 133 4.95 18.11 13.77
N PRO A 134 4.93 19.17 14.60
CA PRO A 134 5.33 19.05 16.02
C PRO A 134 4.59 17.92 16.78
N GLU A 135 3.35 17.66 16.41
CA GLU A 135 2.46 16.62 16.94
C GLU A 135 2.58 15.26 16.23
N GLY A 136 3.55 15.09 15.35
CA GLY A 136 3.83 13.86 14.60
C GLY A 136 3.51 13.95 13.11
N TRP A 137 3.62 12.82 12.43
CA TRP A 137 3.35 12.71 10.99
C TRP A 137 1.87 12.86 10.68
N ARG A 138 1.55 13.46 9.53
CA ARG A 138 0.18 13.70 9.06
C ARG A 138 0.08 13.49 7.55
N PHE A 139 -1.08 13.05 7.08
CA PHE A 139 -1.35 12.92 5.64
C PHE A 139 -1.53 14.28 4.98
N ILE A 140 -0.97 14.41 3.78
CA ILE A 140 -1.30 15.47 2.81
C ILE A 140 -1.79 14.89 1.48
N HIS A 141 -1.51 13.60 1.24
CA HIS A 141 -1.97 12.83 0.08
C HIS A 141 -2.23 11.38 0.47
N TRP A 142 -3.30 10.79 -0.04
CA TRP A 142 -3.66 9.37 0.11
C TRP A 142 -4.27 8.85 -1.19
N ALA A 143 -3.81 7.68 -1.64
CA ALA A 143 -4.37 7.02 -2.80
C ALA A 143 -4.43 5.50 -2.61
N GLU A 144 -5.63 4.97 -2.78
CA GLU A 144 -5.89 3.54 -2.90
C GLU A 144 -5.69 3.09 -4.35
N SER A 145 -4.86 2.07 -4.55
CA SER A 145 -4.54 1.51 -5.86
C SER A 145 -4.87 0.02 -5.88
N PRO A 146 -6.16 -0.34 -6.03
CA PRO A 146 -6.59 -1.73 -6.09
C PRO A 146 -5.94 -2.49 -7.26
N LEU A 147 -6.05 -3.80 -7.24
CA LEU A 147 -5.62 -4.62 -8.38
C LEU A 147 -6.51 -4.34 -9.59
N THR A 148 -5.90 -4.33 -10.78
CA THR A 148 -6.69 -4.40 -12.01
C THR A 148 -7.46 -5.73 -12.05
N PRO A 149 -8.60 -5.82 -12.76
CA PRO A 149 -9.33 -7.08 -12.90
C PRO A 149 -8.45 -8.24 -13.40
N THR A 150 -7.55 -7.96 -14.35
CA THR A 150 -6.59 -8.96 -14.85
C THR A 150 -5.66 -9.45 -13.74
N ALA A 151 -5.02 -8.54 -13.00
CA ALA A 151 -4.11 -8.92 -11.92
C ALA A 151 -4.83 -9.69 -10.80
N TYR A 152 -6.08 -9.33 -10.49
CA TYR A 152 -6.90 -10.05 -9.52
C TYR A 152 -7.23 -11.48 -10.00
N ILE A 153 -7.69 -11.62 -11.25
CA ILE A 153 -8.01 -12.92 -11.84
C ILE A 153 -6.76 -13.81 -11.97
N ASP A 154 -5.61 -13.24 -12.30
CA ASP A 154 -4.36 -14.01 -12.38
C ASP A 154 -3.95 -14.53 -11.00
N LYS A 155 -4.04 -13.72 -9.94
CA LYS A 155 -3.86 -14.20 -8.56
C LYS A 155 -4.83 -15.31 -8.16
N LEU A 156 -6.08 -15.25 -8.61
CA LEU A 156 -7.04 -16.34 -8.38
C LEU A 156 -6.60 -17.62 -9.10
N ARG A 157 -6.16 -17.51 -10.36
CA ARG A 157 -5.66 -18.66 -11.13
C ARG A 157 -4.39 -19.26 -10.56
N GLU A 158 -3.49 -18.44 -10.03
CA GLU A 158 -2.27 -18.89 -9.35
C GLU A 158 -2.57 -19.78 -8.12
N LYS A 159 -3.69 -19.54 -7.43
CA LYS A 159 -4.16 -20.37 -6.31
C LYS A 159 -4.70 -21.74 -6.75
N GLU A 160 -5.16 -21.86 -7.98
CA GLU A 160 -5.67 -23.12 -8.55
C GLU A 160 -4.54 -24.05 -9.04
N VAL A 161 -3.28 -23.60 -8.99
CA VAL A 161 -2.14 -24.43 -9.38
C VAL A 161 -1.92 -25.53 -8.34
N ASP A 162 -2.02 -26.78 -8.78
CA ASP A 162 -1.56 -27.94 -8.03
C ASP A 162 -0.02 -27.99 -8.08
N TYR A 163 0.63 -27.27 -7.17
CA TYR A 163 2.09 -27.16 -7.14
C TYR A 163 2.80 -28.48 -6.87
N GLU A 164 2.15 -29.42 -6.18
CA GLU A 164 2.71 -30.77 -5.97
C GLU A 164 2.89 -31.49 -7.32
N LYS A 165 1.89 -31.43 -8.19
CA LYS A 165 1.96 -32.04 -9.52
C LYS A 165 2.70 -31.20 -10.55
N PHE A 166 2.60 -29.87 -10.45
CA PHE A 166 3.15 -28.98 -11.46
C PHE A 166 4.67 -28.77 -11.32
N THR A 167 5.21 -28.75 -10.10
CA THR A 167 6.64 -28.49 -9.86
C THR A 167 7.56 -29.48 -10.59
N PRO A 168 7.34 -30.82 -10.55
CA PRO A 168 8.16 -31.77 -11.30
C PRO A 168 8.11 -31.56 -12.83
N LEU A 169 6.97 -31.09 -13.36
CA LEU A 169 6.84 -30.77 -14.78
C LEU A 169 7.59 -29.49 -15.14
N LEU A 170 7.57 -28.49 -14.25
CA LEU A 170 8.33 -27.25 -14.42
C LEU A 170 9.83 -27.52 -14.48
N GLU A 171 10.35 -28.35 -13.57
CA GLU A 171 11.77 -28.77 -13.56
C GLU A 171 12.14 -29.52 -14.85
N ARG A 172 11.31 -30.47 -15.27
CA ARG A 172 11.50 -31.19 -16.54
C ARG A 172 11.52 -30.23 -17.74
N GLY A 173 10.60 -29.28 -17.78
CA GLY A 173 10.54 -28.28 -18.84
C GLY A 173 11.78 -27.37 -18.89
N ARG A 174 12.35 -27.02 -17.73
CA ARG A 174 13.62 -26.28 -17.64
C ARG A 174 14.79 -27.10 -18.18
N ALA A 175 14.93 -28.36 -17.75
CA ALA A 175 15.99 -29.25 -18.22
C ALA A 175 15.94 -29.47 -19.75
N VAL A 176 14.75 -29.64 -20.33
CA VAL A 176 14.59 -29.76 -21.79
C VAL A 176 15.06 -28.49 -22.50
N ARG A 177 14.71 -27.31 -21.97
CA ARG A 177 15.12 -26.03 -22.56
C ARG A 177 16.63 -25.82 -22.49
N GLU A 178 17.25 -26.19 -21.37
CA GLU A 178 18.71 -26.12 -21.19
C GLU A 178 19.42 -27.04 -22.18
N ALA A 179 18.95 -28.28 -22.35
CA ALA A 179 19.49 -29.22 -23.32
C ALA A 179 19.42 -28.68 -24.76
N TRP A 180 18.25 -28.17 -25.19
CA TRP A 180 18.10 -27.55 -26.52
C TRP A 180 19.00 -26.33 -26.71
N THR A 181 19.18 -25.52 -25.67
CA THR A 181 20.05 -24.33 -25.73
C THR A 181 21.52 -24.74 -25.88
N ALA A 182 21.96 -25.78 -25.16
CA ALA A 182 23.31 -26.31 -25.26
C ALA A 182 23.59 -26.94 -26.64
N GLU A 183 22.65 -27.73 -27.15
CA GLU A 183 22.74 -28.32 -28.50
C GLU A 183 22.85 -27.23 -29.58
N ALA A 184 22.02 -26.18 -29.51
CA ALA A 184 22.07 -25.07 -30.45
C ALA A 184 23.39 -24.29 -30.39
N ALA A 185 23.94 -24.07 -29.18
CA ALA A 185 25.23 -23.41 -29.00
C ALA A 185 26.39 -24.25 -29.55
N GLU A 186 26.36 -25.57 -29.33
CA GLU A 186 27.36 -26.49 -29.88
C GLU A 186 27.31 -26.54 -31.41
N GLN A 187 26.11 -26.52 -31.99
CA GLN A 187 25.94 -26.49 -33.45
C GLN A 187 26.46 -25.18 -34.04
N ALA A 188 26.17 -24.04 -33.43
CA ALA A 188 26.69 -22.74 -33.86
C ALA A 188 28.23 -22.63 -33.74
N ALA A 189 28.84 -23.34 -32.79
CA ALA A 189 30.30 -23.37 -32.63
C ALA A 189 31.02 -24.28 -33.65
N ARG A 190 30.26 -25.12 -34.39
CA ARG A 190 30.78 -26.01 -35.43
C ARG A 190 30.69 -25.41 -36.84
N GLU A 191 30.01 -24.27 -37.00
CA GLU A 191 29.89 -23.47 -38.23
C GLU A 191 30.92 -22.33 -38.27
#